data_AF-A0A545BKJ8-F1
#
_entry.id   AF-A0A545BKJ8-F1
#
_cell.length_a   1.000
_cell.length_b   1.000
_cell.length_c   1.000
_cell.angle_alpha   90.00
_cell.angle_beta   90.00
_cell.angle_gamma   90.00
#
_symmetry.space_group_name_H-M   'P 1'
#
loop_
_entity.id
_entity.type
_entity.pdbx_description
1 polymer ?
#
loop_
_entity_poly.entity_id
_entity_poly.type
_entity_poly.pdbx_seq_one_letter_code
_entity_poly.pdbx_strand_id
1 'polypeptide(L)' 'MRIRPFHQVDVFSEVPYLGNPLAVVVDALGLSTEVMQHFANWTNLSETTFLFPPT' A
#
# COMPACT_ATOMS: atom_id res chain seq x y z
N MET A 1 9.66 -7.21 -15.77
CA MET A 1 9.33 -6.96 -14.35
C MET A 1 9.02 -5.47 -14.22
N ARG A 2 7.82 -5.08 -13.78
CA ARG A 2 7.42 -3.67 -13.62
C ARG A 2 7.72 -3.24 -12.19
N ILE A 3 8.57 -2.24 -12.01
CA ILE A 3 8.84 -1.62 -10.71
C ILE A 3 7.62 -0.78 -10.32
N ARG A 4 7.17 -0.89 -9.08
CA ARG A 4 6.03 -0.14 -8.54
C ARG A 4 6.49 0.66 -7.31
N PRO A 5 6.23 1.97 -7.25
CA PRO A 5 6.51 2.75 -6.05
C PRO A 5 5.71 2.22 -4.86
N PHE A 6 6.39 2.14 -3.72
CA PHE A 6 5.81 1.75 -2.44
C PHE A 6 6.08 2.87 -1.43
N HIS A 7 5.05 3.24 -0.68
CA HIS A 7 5.13 4.18 0.43
C HIS A 7 4.55 3.55 1.67
N GLN A 8 5.28 3.61 2.78
CA GLN A 8 4.70 3.44 4.10
C GLN A 8 4.48 4.83 4.69
N VAL A 9 3.24 5.13 5.07
CA VAL A 9 2.84 6.43 5.62
C VAL A 9 2.17 6.22 6.96
N ASP A 10 2.32 7.16 7.87
CA ASP A 10 1.57 7.20 9.12
C ASP A 10 0.34 8.10 8.93
N VAL A 11 -0.86 7.54 8.98
CA VAL A 11 -2.11 8.31 8.88
C VAL A 11 -2.60 8.74 10.26
N PHE A 12 -3.41 9.80 10.31
CA PHE A 12 -3.94 10.42 11.54
C PHE A 12 -2.90 11.10 12.44
N SER A 13 -1.70 11.37 11.92
CA SER A 13 -0.66 12.13 12.59
C SER A 13 0.17 12.91 11.58
N GLU A 14 0.68 14.07 11.96
CA GLU A 14 1.72 14.80 11.23
C GLU A 14 3.13 14.49 11.76
N VAL A 15 3.23 13.77 12.88
CA VAL A 15 4.47 13.36 13.53
C VAL A 15 4.82 11.93 13.10
N PRO A 16 6.05 11.67 12.62
CA PRO A 16 6.50 10.32 12.26
C PRO A 16 6.38 9.33 13.42
N TYR A 17 6.02 8.08 13.10
CA TYR A 17 5.86 6.95 14.03
C TYR A 17 4.69 7.06 15.02
N LEU A 18 3.81 8.05 14.83
CA LEU A 18 2.55 8.19 15.56
C LEU A 18 1.37 8.04 14.59
N GLY A 19 0.21 7.64 15.10
CA GLY A 19 -0.96 7.38 14.27
C GLY A 19 -1.05 5.91 13.85
N ASN A 20 -1.53 5.65 12.64
CA ASN A 20 -1.71 4.30 12.11
C ASN A 20 -0.88 4.11 10.84
N PRO A 21 0.05 3.13 10.78
CA PRO A 21 0.83 2.88 9.59
C PRO A 21 -0.03 2.27 8.47
N LEU A 22 0.16 2.77 7.25
CA LEU A 22 -0.52 2.34 6.03
C LEU A 22 0.50 2.09 4.92
N ALA A 23 0.37 0.95 4.26
CA ALA A 23 1.10 0.66 3.03
C ALA A 23 0.32 1.18 1.81
N VAL A 24 0.99 1.89 0.91
CA VAL A 24 0.43 2.39 -0.36
C VAL A 24 1.29 1.89 -1.52
N VAL A 25 0.68 1.12 -2.41
CA VAL A 25 1.29 0.67 -3.67
C VAL A 25 0.73 1.49 -4.82
N VAL A 26 1.61 2.23 -5.49
CA VAL A 26 1.26 3.04 -6.65
C VAL A 26 1.27 2.19 -7.91
N ASP A 27 0.37 2.48 -8.86
CA ASP A 27 0.32 1.83 -10.18
C ASP A 27 0.05 0.32 -10.08
N ALA A 28 -1.07 0.00 -9.40
CA ALA A 28 -1.51 -1.38 -9.16
C ALA A 28 -2.13 -2.07 -10.39
N LEU A 29 -2.19 -1.39 -11.54
CA LEU A 29 -2.72 -1.95 -12.76
C LEU A 29 -1.98 -3.25 -13.15
N GLY A 30 -2.77 -4.29 -13.43
CA GLY A 30 -2.28 -5.62 -13.78
C GLY A 30 -1.81 -6.48 -12.61
N LEU A 31 -1.99 -6.04 -11.37
CA LEU A 31 -1.90 -6.95 -10.21
C LEU A 31 -3.20 -7.76 -10.10
N SER A 32 -3.08 -9.05 -9.82
CA SER A 32 -4.24 -9.85 -9.41
C SER A 32 -4.55 -9.60 -7.93
N THR A 33 -5.77 -9.91 -7.52
CA THR A 33 -6.21 -9.83 -6.12
C THR A 33 -5.37 -10.71 -5.18
N GLU A 34 -4.93 -11.87 -5.65
CA GLU A 34 -4.09 -12.78 -4.86
C GLU A 34 -2.71 -12.16 -4.61
N VAL A 35 -2.12 -11.52 -5.62
CA VAL A 35 -0.84 -10.82 -5.47
C VAL A 35 -0.98 -9.64 -4.50
N MET A 36 -2.08 -8.89 -4.60
CA MET A 36 -2.38 -7.80 -3.65
C MET A 36 -2.49 -8.33 -2.22
N GLN A 37 -3.21 -9.44 -2.01
CA GLN A 37 -3.36 -10.05 -0.69
C GLN A 37 -2.03 -10.59 -0.14
N HIS A 38 -1.21 -11.25 -0.98
CA HIS A 38 0.12 -11.69 -0.59
C HIS A 38 1.01 -10.52 -0.18
N PHE A 39 0.95 -9.41 -0.91
CA PHE A 39 1.70 -8.20 -0.57
C PHE A 39 1.21 -7.59 0.74
N ALA A 40 -0.11 -7.45 0.92
CA ALA A 40 -0.69 -6.94 2.18
C ALA A 40 -0.24 -7.78 3.38
N ASN A 41 -0.31 -9.11 3.27
CA ASN A 41 0.16 -10.03 4.31
C ASN A 41 1.67 -9.89 4.57
N TRP A 42 2.48 -9.65 3.54
CA TRP A 42 3.92 -9.44 3.68
C TRP A 42 4.25 -8.13 4.40
N THR A 43 3.50 -7.05 4.18
CA THR A 43 3.69 -5.79 4.91
C THR A 43 3.32 -5.92 6.39
N ASN A 44 2.40 -6.82 6.72
CA ASN A 44 1.90 -7.07 8.08
C ASN A 44 1.41 -5.79 8.79
N LEU A 45 0.88 -4.84 8.03
CA LEU A 45 0.19 -3.65 8.53
C LEU A 45 -1.32 -3.91 8.60
N SER A 46 -2.03 -3.06 9.33
CA SER A 46 -3.49 -3.17 9.46
C SER A 46 -4.21 -3.07 8.10
N GLU A 47 -3.67 -2.29 7.17
CA GLU A 47 -4.24 -2.11 5.83
C GLU A 47 -3.14 -1.87 4.77
N THR A 48 -3.46 -2.20 3.52
CA THR A 48 -2.67 -1.86 2.33
C THR A 48 -3.59 -1.35 1.22
N THR A 49 -3.29 -0.17 0.67
CA THR A 49 -4.04 0.43 -0.43
C THR A 49 -3.32 0.25 -1.76
N PHE A 50 -4.07 -0.08 -2.81
CA PHE A 50 -3.59 -0.25 -4.18
C PHE A 50 -4.22 0.80 -5.09
N LEU A 51 -3.40 1.68 -5.66
CA LEU A 51 -3.91 2.78 -6.50
C LEU A 51 -4.11 2.35 -7.95
N PHE A 52 -5.33 2.58 -8.44
CA PHE A 52 -5.72 2.41 -9.84
C PHE A 52 -5.93 3.77 -10.50
N PRO A 53 -5.83 3.85 -11.84
CA PRO A 53 -6.27 5.03 -12.58
C PRO A 53 -7.73 5.38 -12.24
N PRO A 54 -8.09 6.68 -12.21
CA PRO A 54 -9.47 7.10 -12.00
C PRO A 54 -10.37 6.63 -13.16
N THR A 55 -11.67 6.48 -12.88
CA THR A 55 -12.73 6.17 -13.85
C THR A 55 -13.63 7.37 -14.09
#